data_AF-A0A1G0RB37-F1
#
_entry.id   AF-A0A1G0RB37-F1
#
_cell.length_a   1.000
_cell.length_b   1.000
_cell.length_c   1.000
_cell.angle_alpha   90.00
_cell.angle_beta   90.00
_cell.angle_gamma   90.00
#
_symmetry.space_group_name_H-M   'P 1'
#
loop_
_entity.id
_entity.type
_entity.pdbx_description
1 polymer ?
#
loop_
_entity_poly.entity_id
_entity_poly.type
_entity_poly.pdbx_seq_one_letter_code
_entity_poly.pdbx_strand_id
1 'polypeptide(L)'
;MKNQIFLIWMLFFVAWYNVFVEGQNIKDKTLDEDQCFICHKEMEILPENFSESDVHMKAGLSCAGCHGGDASNDDMEIAMSTGRGFVGVPTRKEIPQFCGKCHSKIEIMRVYQPRISTDQLSQYYTSVHGMQLRKGDQNVAECVSCHTSHSIYYSNDPRSTVYALNVPNTCNNCHGDKRLMEKYGLKANELTEYSKSVHGIALLENKDIGAPACNDCHGNHGATPPGISSISHVCGTCHINNEQYFKKSSMAAAFEEMDYHGCEQCHGNHLINRPNDNMVGMGDESLCMDCHSEGDPGYEAGEEMKNYLTLLVNSYNSAEAKLKDVQNKGMNDADIILLLQEAKQNLIQSRTLIHTFDPLKIKEKTDEGFKKVNEGVKLADFEINEYYSRRNGFALATVVFLILVIALYLKLKDMAKSRKNKEA
;
A
#
# COMPACT_ATOMS: atom_id res chain seq x y z
N MET A 1 59.37 -25.41 27.83
CA MET A 1 57.90 -25.34 27.63
C MET A 1 57.22 -24.12 28.25
N LYS A 2 57.58 -23.67 29.47
CA LYS A 2 56.95 -22.47 30.08
C LYS A 2 57.16 -21.15 29.30
N ASN A 3 58.33 -20.94 28.69
CA ASN A 3 58.61 -19.68 27.95
C ASN A 3 57.92 -19.58 26.58
N GLN A 4 57.60 -20.69 25.93
CA GLN A 4 56.89 -20.66 24.63
C GLN A 4 55.39 -20.41 24.79
N ILE A 5 54.80 -20.89 25.88
CA ILE A 5 53.39 -20.61 26.20
C ILE A 5 53.21 -19.12 26.52
N PHE A 6 54.16 -18.49 27.22
CA PHE A 6 54.09 -17.05 27.53
C PHE A 6 54.14 -16.17 26.25
N LEU A 7 54.97 -16.53 25.27
CA LEU A 7 55.06 -15.84 23.98
C LEU A 7 53.77 -15.96 23.14
N ILE A 8 53.13 -17.13 23.16
CA ILE A 8 51.85 -17.35 22.45
C ILE A 8 50.72 -16.55 23.10
N TRP A 9 50.67 -16.48 24.44
CA TRP A 9 49.70 -15.65 25.16
C TRP A 9 49.92 -14.16 24.91
N MET A 10 51.17 -13.70 24.81
CA MET A 10 51.46 -12.31 24.52
C MET A 10 51.08 -11.92 23.09
N LEU A 11 51.31 -12.80 22.11
CA LEU A 11 50.87 -12.59 20.72
C LEU A 11 49.34 -12.61 20.58
N PHE A 12 48.65 -13.50 21.31
CA PHE A 12 47.18 -13.48 21.38
C PHE A 12 46.64 -12.21 22.04
N PHE A 13 47.30 -11.72 23.09
CA PHE A 13 46.90 -10.49 23.77
C PHE A 13 47.13 -9.25 22.90
N VAL A 14 48.24 -9.19 22.15
CA VAL A 14 48.50 -8.11 21.18
C VAL A 14 47.54 -8.17 19.99
N ALA A 15 47.25 -9.37 19.46
CA ALA A 15 46.26 -9.53 18.39
C ALA A 15 44.84 -9.18 18.87
N TRP A 16 44.47 -9.58 20.10
CA TRP A 16 43.17 -9.26 20.68
C TRP A 16 43.06 -7.76 21.05
N TYR A 17 44.13 -7.15 21.55
CA TYR A 17 44.20 -5.71 21.81
C TYR A 17 44.10 -4.89 20.52
N ASN A 18 44.79 -5.29 19.44
CA ASN A 18 44.66 -4.60 18.15
C ASN A 18 43.25 -4.73 17.57
N VAL A 19 42.62 -5.92 17.60
CA VAL A 19 41.22 -6.10 17.15
C VAL A 19 40.23 -5.32 18.02
N PHE A 20 40.49 -5.19 19.32
CA PHE A 20 39.64 -4.41 20.23
C PHE A 20 39.81 -2.89 20.02
N VAL A 21 41.02 -2.41 19.76
CA VAL A 21 41.31 -0.99 19.47
C VAL A 21 40.76 -0.57 18.11
N GLU A 22 40.83 -1.42 17.09
CA GLU A 22 40.30 -1.13 15.75
C GLU A 22 38.76 -1.08 15.73
N GLY A 23 38.10 -1.79 16.63
CA GLY A 23 36.65 -1.70 16.86
C GLY A 23 36.20 -0.54 17.76
N GLN A 24 37.11 0.10 18.50
CA GLN A 24 36.80 1.24 19.37
C GLN A 24 36.98 2.62 18.70
N ASN A 25 37.64 2.69 17.55
CA ASN A 25 37.82 3.95 16.79
C ASN A 25 36.58 4.41 16.00
N ILE A 26 35.40 3.84 16.26
CA ILE A 26 34.16 4.12 15.54
C ILE A 26 33.08 4.65 16.51
N LYS A 27 33.50 5.44 17.50
CA LYS A 27 32.61 6.36 18.19
C LYS A 27 33.24 7.74 18.08
N ASP A 28 32.78 8.48 17.08
CA ASP A 28 33.04 9.90 17.00
C ASP A 28 32.48 10.56 18.27
N LYS A 29 33.10 11.67 18.66
CA LYS A 29 32.76 12.41 19.89
C LYS A 29 31.28 12.81 19.89
N THR A 30 30.70 12.97 21.07
CA THR A 30 29.35 13.54 21.20
C THR A 30 29.32 14.95 20.58
N LEU A 31 28.18 15.39 20.05
CA LEU A 31 28.03 16.73 19.45
C LEU A 31 28.54 17.86 20.35
N ASP A 32 28.37 17.74 21.65
CA ASP A 32 28.83 18.72 22.65
C ASP A 32 30.36 18.79 22.81
N GLU A 33 31.10 17.85 22.22
CA GLU A 33 32.56 17.79 22.23
C GLU A 33 33.17 18.05 20.83
N ASP A 34 32.34 18.23 19.79
CA ASP A 34 32.76 18.51 18.41
C ASP A 34 32.99 20.02 18.22
N GLN A 35 34.26 20.41 18.03
CA GLN A 35 34.65 21.81 17.83
C GLN A 35 34.14 22.38 16.50
N CYS A 36 33.92 21.55 15.46
CA CYS A 36 33.29 22.00 14.22
C CYS A 36 31.85 22.45 14.51
N PHE A 37 31.08 21.66 15.27
CA PHE A 37 29.71 22.01 15.62
C PHE A 37 29.64 23.26 16.50
N ILE A 38 30.45 23.33 17.57
CA ILE A 38 30.47 24.47 18.50
C ILE A 38 30.79 25.76 17.75
N CYS A 39 31.89 25.77 16.99
CA CYS A 39 32.32 26.95 16.25
C CYS A 39 31.27 27.37 15.20
N HIS A 40 30.76 26.44 14.39
CA HIS A 40 29.76 26.77 13.36
C HIS A 40 28.42 27.21 13.94
N LYS A 41 28.06 26.72 15.13
CA LYS A 41 26.85 27.14 15.85
C LYS A 41 26.99 28.54 16.40
N GLU A 42 28.12 28.86 17.04
CA GLU A 42 28.40 30.21 17.58
C GLU A 42 28.51 31.26 16.49
N MET A 43 29.05 30.89 15.33
CA MET A 43 29.15 31.76 14.17
C MET A 43 27.84 31.88 13.38
N GLU A 44 26.78 31.15 13.76
CA GLU A 44 25.50 31.11 13.05
C GLU A 44 25.63 30.68 11.57
N ILE A 45 26.59 29.81 11.26
CA ILE A 45 26.88 29.30 9.89
C ILE A 45 26.54 27.82 9.72
N LEU A 46 25.69 27.28 10.58
CA LEU A 46 25.17 25.92 10.39
C LEU A 46 24.38 25.84 9.08
N PRO A 47 24.46 24.71 8.36
CA PRO A 47 23.78 24.57 7.08
C PRO A 47 22.26 24.65 7.24
N GLU A 48 21.58 25.15 6.20
CA GLU A 48 20.12 25.15 6.16
C GLU A 48 19.56 23.74 6.36
N ASN A 49 18.51 23.63 7.17
CA ASN A 49 17.90 22.36 7.59
C ASN A 49 18.87 21.45 8.39
N PHE A 50 19.81 22.01 9.13
CA PHE A 50 20.55 21.24 10.14
C PHE A 50 19.61 20.78 11.27
N SER A 51 19.69 19.50 11.65
CA SER A 51 18.97 18.96 12.80
C SER A 51 19.86 18.08 13.67
N GLU A 52 19.92 18.40 14.96
CA GLU A 52 20.55 17.54 15.98
C GLU A 52 19.84 16.16 16.10
N SER A 53 18.62 16.02 15.55
CA SER A 53 17.87 14.76 15.54
C SER A 53 18.21 13.81 14.39
N ASP A 54 19.14 14.19 13.51
CA ASP A 54 19.64 13.38 12.40
C ASP A 54 20.11 11.99 12.87
N VAL A 55 19.86 10.96 12.06
CA VAL A 55 20.18 9.57 12.41
C VAL A 55 21.68 9.29 12.49
N HIS A 56 22.51 9.97 11.71
CA HIS A 56 23.96 9.88 11.76
C HIS A 56 24.49 10.54 13.03
N MET A 57 23.97 11.72 13.38
CA MET A 57 24.32 12.42 14.63
C MET A 57 23.96 11.56 15.86
N LYS A 58 22.76 10.96 15.87
CA LYS A 58 22.34 10.04 16.94
C LYS A 58 23.16 8.76 17.01
N ALA A 59 23.68 8.31 15.88
CA ALA A 59 24.60 7.17 15.81
C ALA A 59 26.02 7.55 16.26
N GLY A 60 26.26 8.83 16.57
CA GLY A 60 27.54 9.35 16.99
C GLY A 60 28.50 9.58 15.83
N LEU A 61 28.02 9.78 14.59
CA LEU A 61 28.82 10.41 13.52
C LEU A 61 28.60 11.91 13.61
N SER A 62 29.65 12.65 13.94
CA SER A 62 29.59 14.12 14.04
C SER A 62 29.92 14.78 12.70
N CYS A 63 30.25 16.08 12.68
CA CYS A 63 30.59 16.80 11.45
C CYS A 63 31.78 16.17 10.71
N ALA A 64 32.83 15.82 11.46
CA ALA A 64 34.03 15.20 10.92
C ALA A 64 33.80 13.74 10.46
N GLY A 65 32.80 13.04 11.00
CA GLY A 65 32.42 11.72 10.54
C GLY A 65 31.96 11.69 9.07
N CYS A 66 31.36 12.79 8.61
CA CYS A 66 30.95 12.96 7.21
C CYS A 66 32.01 13.74 6.39
N HIS A 67 32.43 14.90 6.88
CA HIS A 67 33.28 15.83 6.13
C HIS A 67 34.79 15.64 6.35
N GLY A 68 35.20 14.74 7.24
CA GLY A 68 36.59 14.57 7.66
C GLY A 68 37.11 15.73 8.50
N GLY A 69 38.43 15.80 8.70
CA GLY A 69 39.06 16.84 9.51
C GLY A 69 39.30 16.42 10.96
N ASP A 70 39.60 17.40 11.82
CA ASP A 70 39.88 17.20 13.24
C ASP A 70 38.88 17.95 14.11
N ALA A 71 37.78 17.27 14.48
CA ALA A 71 36.73 17.81 15.36
C ALA A 71 37.20 18.10 16.81
N SER A 72 38.46 17.81 17.16
CA SER A 72 39.01 18.12 18.47
C SER A 72 39.71 19.48 18.54
N ASN A 73 39.89 20.15 17.41
CA ASN A 73 40.63 21.40 17.29
C ASN A 73 39.71 22.54 16.86
N ASP A 74 39.86 23.70 17.48
CA ASP A 74 39.12 24.94 17.19
C ASP A 74 39.83 25.81 16.13
N ASP A 75 41.11 25.55 15.84
CA ASP A 75 41.83 26.19 14.75
C ASP A 75 41.37 25.64 13.40
N MET A 76 40.75 26.50 12.58
CA MET A 76 40.23 26.15 11.26
C MET A 76 41.28 25.56 10.31
N GLU A 77 42.53 26.05 10.34
CA GLU A 77 43.58 25.55 9.44
C GLU A 77 43.96 24.11 9.78
N ILE A 78 43.86 23.73 11.05
CA ILE A 78 44.12 22.38 11.54
C ILE A 78 42.88 21.50 11.38
N ALA A 79 41.73 21.98 11.83
CA ALA A 79 40.46 21.26 11.84
C ALA A 79 39.99 20.92 10.43
N MET A 80 40.10 21.87 9.49
CA MET A 80 39.65 21.71 8.10
C MET A 80 40.80 21.38 7.14
N SER A 81 41.92 20.85 7.65
CA SER A 81 43.07 20.49 6.82
C SER A 81 42.77 19.28 5.93
N THR A 82 43.08 19.39 4.64
CA THR A 82 43.05 18.24 3.72
C THR A 82 44.02 17.13 4.14
N GLY A 83 45.10 17.48 4.84
CA GLY A 83 46.04 16.51 5.44
C GLY A 83 45.43 15.68 6.57
N ARG A 84 44.32 16.15 7.16
CA ARG A 84 43.49 15.43 8.14
C ARG A 84 42.24 14.81 7.50
N GLY A 85 42.22 14.69 6.16
CA GLY A 85 41.14 14.04 5.43
C GLY A 85 39.88 14.90 5.30
N PHE A 86 39.93 16.21 5.57
CA PHE A 86 38.81 17.11 5.33
C PHE A 86 38.49 17.18 3.82
N VAL A 87 37.23 16.92 3.45
CA VAL A 87 36.77 16.86 2.06
C VAL A 87 35.85 18.01 1.67
N GLY A 88 35.42 18.85 2.62
CA GLY A 88 34.50 19.95 2.35
C GLY A 88 33.12 19.50 1.88
N VAL A 89 32.42 20.38 1.16
CA VAL A 89 31.06 20.11 0.65
C VAL A 89 31.16 19.36 -0.70
N PRO A 90 30.68 18.12 -0.81
CA PRO A 90 30.74 17.37 -2.05
C PRO A 90 29.85 18.00 -3.12
N THR A 91 30.29 17.97 -4.38
CA THR A 91 29.45 18.35 -5.52
C THR A 91 28.33 17.33 -5.71
N ARG A 92 27.20 17.71 -6.36
CA ARG A 92 26.07 16.80 -6.60
C ARG A 92 26.49 15.48 -7.26
N LYS A 93 27.46 15.52 -8.17
CA LYS A 93 28.00 14.33 -8.85
C LYS A 93 28.77 13.41 -7.89
N GLU A 94 29.37 13.95 -6.85
CA GLU A 94 30.15 13.21 -5.85
C GLU A 94 29.28 12.63 -4.72
N ILE A 95 28.11 13.22 -4.46
CA ILE A 95 27.23 12.81 -3.35
C ILE A 95 26.93 11.30 -3.32
N PRO A 96 26.58 10.62 -4.43
CA PRO A 96 26.35 9.18 -4.38
C PRO A 96 27.55 8.38 -3.88
N GLN A 97 28.76 8.74 -4.33
CA GLN A 97 29.98 8.10 -3.85
C GLN A 97 30.31 8.50 -2.41
N PHE A 98 30.02 9.75 -2.03
CA PHE A 98 30.19 10.24 -0.67
C PHE A 98 29.38 9.41 0.33
N CYS A 99 28.08 9.21 0.08
CA CYS A 99 27.23 8.36 0.91
C CYS A 99 27.68 6.88 0.84
N GLY A 100 28.08 6.42 -0.35
CA GLY A 100 28.55 5.05 -0.60
C GLY A 100 29.82 4.65 0.16
N LYS A 101 30.64 5.62 0.61
CA LYS A 101 31.84 5.33 1.44
C LYS A 101 31.50 4.46 2.66
N CYS A 102 30.29 4.63 3.21
CA CYS A 102 29.75 3.87 4.33
C CYS A 102 28.57 2.97 3.91
N HIS A 103 27.59 3.52 3.19
CA HIS A 103 26.36 2.80 2.82
C HIS A 103 26.55 1.76 1.71
N SER A 104 27.77 1.58 1.20
CA SER A 104 28.12 0.48 0.29
C SER A 104 29.10 -0.52 0.88
N LYS A 105 29.34 -0.47 2.20
CA LYS A 105 30.25 -1.38 2.92
C LYS A 105 29.51 -2.10 4.03
N ILE A 106 29.41 -3.42 3.87
CA ILE A 106 28.70 -4.28 4.82
C ILE A 106 29.39 -4.30 6.19
N GLU A 107 30.71 -4.16 6.22
CA GLU A 107 31.52 -4.11 7.43
C GLU A 107 31.14 -2.90 8.30
N ILE A 108 30.85 -1.76 7.67
CA ILE A 108 30.43 -0.53 8.36
C ILE A 108 28.96 -0.63 8.76
N MET A 109 28.07 -0.98 7.83
CA MET A 109 26.64 -0.99 8.13
C MET A 109 26.24 -2.07 9.14
N ARG A 110 26.98 -3.18 9.26
CA ARG A 110 26.77 -4.15 10.35
C ARG A 110 27.04 -3.60 11.75
N VAL A 111 27.86 -2.55 11.88
CA VAL A 111 28.12 -1.92 13.19
C VAL A 111 26.99 -0.95 13.53
N TYR A 112 26.57 -0.12 12.57
CA TYR A 112 25.61 0.95 12.82
C TYR A 112 24.14 0.53 12.66
N GLN A 113 23.82 -0.18 11.58
CA GLN A 113 22.45 -0.63 11.28
C GLN A 113 22.48 -1.86 10.36
N PRO A 114 22.57 -3.09 10.92
CA PRO A 114 22.70 -4.33 10.16
C PRO A 114 21.57 -4.59 9.15
N ARG A 115 20.42 -3.93 9.30
CA ARG A 115 19.24 -4.10 8.43
C ARG A 115 19.26 -3.22 7.18
N ILE A 116 20.19 -2.27 7.07
CA ILE A 116 20.33 -1.44 5.87
C ILE A 116 21.05 -2.22 4.77
N SER A 117 20.46 -2.26 3.58
CA SER A 117 21.10 -2.86 2.41
C SER A 117 22.32 -2.05 1.96
N THR A 118 23.36 -2.71 1.46
CA THR A 118 24.61 -2.06 1.02
C THR A 118 24.77 -2.00 -0.49
N ASP A 119 23.76 -2.42 -1.23
CA ASP A 119 23.72 -2.34 -2.69
C ASP A 119 23.04 -1.07 -3.22
N GLN A 120 22.54 -0.19 -2.34
CA GLN A 120 21.76 1.02 -2.70
C GLN A 120 22.48 1.91 -3.72
N LEU A 121 23.79 2.14 -3.57
CA LEU A 121 24.56 2.92 -4.54
C LEU A 121 24.62 2.23 -5.92
N SER A 122 24.83 0.91 -5.93
CA SER A 122 24.85 0.14 -7.17
C SER A 122 23.49 0.15 -7.86
N GLN A 123 22.40 0.06 -7.09
CA GLN A 123 21.03 0.19 -7.58
C GLN A 123 20.76 1.60 -8.13
N TYR A 124 21.17 2.66 -7.42
CA TYR A 124 21.03 4.05 -7.86
C TYR A 124 21.59 4.27 -9.25
N TYR A 125 22.73 3.68 -9.52
CA TYR A 125 23.38 3.72 -10.81
C TYR A 125 22.69 2.93 -11.93
N THR A 126 21.69 2.10 -11.62
CA THR A 126 20.80 1.50 -12.62
C THR A 126 19.61 2.41 -12.97
N SER A 127 19.22 3.32 -12.07
CA SER A 127 18.10 4.24 -12.27
C SER A 127 18.38 5.28 -13.36
N VAL A 128 17.31 5.83 -13.95
CA VAL A 128 17.42 6.94 -14.92
C VAL A 128 18.13 8.15 -14.30
N HIS A 129 17.82 8.48 -13.05
CA HIS A 129 18.48 9.55 -12.32
C HIS A 129 20.00 9.33 -12.23
N GLY A 130 20.44 8.16 -11.78
CA GLY A 130 21.87 7.83 -11.66
C GLY A 130 22.58 7.73 -13.02
N MET A 131 21.90 7.23 -14.06
CA MET A 131 22.45 7.20 -15.41
C MET A 131 22.70 8.60 -15.97
N GLN A 132 21.73 9.51 -15.81
CA GLN A 132 21.85 10.90 -16.28
C GLN A 132 22.88 11.70 -15.45
N LEU A 133 22.94 11.49 -14.14
CA LEU A 133 23.95 12.13 -13.28
C LEU A 133 25.37 11.77 -13.72
N ARG A 134 25.62 10.50 -14.09
CA ARG A 134 26.93 10.07 -14.62
C ARG A 134 27.28 10.70 -15.96
N LYS A 135 26.27 10.97 -16.80
CA LYS A 135 26.44 11.75 -18.04
C LYS A 135 26.72 13.24 -17.78
N GLY A 136 26.63 13.68 -16.52
CA GLY A 136 26.95 15.04 -16.10
C GLY A 136 25.73 15.92 -15.87
N ASP A 137 24.51 15.40 -16.03
CA ASP A 137 23.29 16.17 -15.78
C ASP A 137 23.17 16.48 -14.29
N GLN A 138 23.16 17.77 -13.94
CA GLN A 138 23.04 18.23 -12.57
C GLN A 138 21.57 18.42 -12.14
N ASN A 139 20.62 18.30 -13.07
CA ASN A 139 19.20 18.55 -12.82
C ASN A 139 18.42 17.28 -12.49
N VAL A 140 19.11 16.18 -12.18
CA VAL A 140 18.51 14.91 -11.77
C VAL A 140 18.70 14.65 -10.28
N ALA A 141 17.83 13.84 -9.70
CA ALA A 141 17.88 13.50 -8.29
C ALA A 141 19.13 12.69 -7.95
N GLU A 142 19.69 12.96 -6.78
CA GLU A 142 20.73 12.15 -6.13
C GLU A 142 20.30 11.82 -4.68
N CYS A 143 21.17 11.23 -3.88
CA CYS A 143 20.86 10.74 -2.53
C CYS A 143 20.19 11.79 -1.62
N VAL A 144 20.72 13.02 -1.56
CA VAL A 144 20.20 14.06 -0.66
C VAL A 144 18.96 14.75 -1.23
N SER A 145 18.67 14.60 -2.51
CA SER A 145 17.42 15.05 -3.13
C SER A 145 16.21 14.34 -2.52
N CYS A 146 16.39 13.11 -2.04
CA CYS A 146 15.35 12.35 -1.34
C CYS A 146 15.56 12.29 0.18
N HIS A 147 16.79 12.19 0.68
CA HIS A 147 17.06 12.00 2.12
C HIS A 147 17.42 13.26 2.90
N THR A 148 17.63 14.40 2.22
CA THR A 148 18.29 15.61 2.76
C THR A 148 19.76 15.38 3.14
N SER A 149 20.51 16.43 3.45
CA SER A 149 21.95 16.35 3.77
C SER A 149 22.25 16.41 5.27
N HIS A 150 21.45 17.15 6.05
CA HIS A 150 21.73 17.46 7.47
C HIS A 150 20.50 17.28 8.38
N SER A 151 19.47 16.61 7.88
CA SER A 151 18.23 16.24 8.60
C SER A 151 17.74 14.86 8.14
N ILE A 152 18.66 13.90 8.05
CA ILE A 152 18.36 12.55 7.59
C ILE A 152 17.62 11.81 8.71
N TYR A 153 16.41 11.33 8.39
CA TYR A 153 15.57 10.54 9.29
C TYR A 153 15.30 9.15 8.72
N TYR A 154 15.03 8.18 9.60
CA TYR A 154 14.59 6.84 9.18
C TYR A 154 13.31 6.91 8.34
N SER A 155 13.16 6.00 7.38
CA SER A 155 11.99 5.98 6.47
C SER A 155 10.65 5.71 7.16
N ASN A 156 10.65 5.27 8.41
CA ASN A 156 9.45 5.09 9.23
C ASN A 156 9.19 6.27 10.18
N ASP A 157 10.02 7.31 10.16
CA ASP A 157 9.80 8.55 10.93
C ASP A 157 8.97 9.53 10.09
N PRO A 158 7.81 10.03 10.58
CA PRO A 158 6.97 10.97 9.84
C PRO A 158 7.65 12.27 9.43
N ARG A 159 8.78 12.64 10.04
CA ARG A 159 9.59 13.80 9.65
C ARG A 159 10.48 13.53 8.45
N SER A 160 10.69 12.26 8.09
CA SER A 160 11.50 11.87 6.95
C SER A 160 10.83 12.24 5.63
N THR A 161 11.58 12.85 4.73
CA THR A 161 11.16 13.10 3.34
C THR A 161 10.88 11.83 2.56
N VAL A 162 11.38 10.68 3.02
CA VAL A 162 11.09 9.35 2.45
C VAL A 162 10.10 8.54 3.29
N TYR A 163 9.39 9.16 4.23
CA TYR A 163 8.23 8.54 4.87
C TYR A 163 7.10 8.37 3.84
N ALA A 164 6.36 7.26 3.91
CA ALA A 164 5.36 6.88 2.89
C ALA A 164 4.42 8.04 2.50
N LEU A 165 3.90 8.81 3.47
CA LEU A 165 3.02 9.95 3.21
C LEU A 165 3.71 11.16 2.55
N ASN A 166 5.03 11.26 2.70
CA ASN A 166 5.84 12.38 2.21
C ASN A 166 6.43 12.08 0.83
N VAL A 167 6.63 10.81 0.47
CA VAL A 167 7.24 10.41 -0.82
C VAL A 167 6.56 11.08 -2.03
N PRO A 168 5.22 11.12 -2.16
CA PRO A 168 4.60 11.78 -3.32
C PRO A 168 5.00 13.25 -3.46
N ASN A 169 5.12 13.98 -2.34
CA ASN A 169 5.59 15.36 -2.35
C ASN A 169 7.09 15.47 -2.65
N THR A 170 7.91 14.56 -2.11
CA THR A 170 9.34 14.50 -2.41
C THR A 170 9.60 14.31 -3.91
N CYS A 171 8.86 13.43 -4.58
CA CYS A 171 8.93 13.27 -6.03
C CYS A 171 8.46 14.55 -6.75
N ASN A 172 7.37 15.15 -6.28
CA ASN A 172 6.76 16.34 -6.88
C ASN A 172 7.63 17.60 -6.78
N ASN A 173 8.62 17.66 -5.88
CA ASN A 173 9.58 18.76 -5.85
C ASN A 173 10.30 18.97 -7.20
N CYS A 174 10.46 17.90 -7.98
CA CYS A 174 11.00 17.98 -9.35
C CYS A 174 9.94 17.61 -10.40
N HIS A 175 9.18 16.54 -10.17
CA HIS A 175 8.16 16.07 -11.13
C HIS A 175 6.93 17.00 -11.19
N GLY A 176 6.76 17.94 -10.28
CA GLY A 176 5.75 19.01 -10.38
C GLY A 176 6.26 20.28 -11.07
N ASP A 177 7.56 20.38 -11.34
CA ASP A 177 8.16 21.54 -12.00
C ASP A 177 8.08 21.38 -13.53
N LYS A 178 7.10 22.07 -14.13
CA LYS A 178 6.89 22.11 -15.58
C LYS A 178 8.15 22.48 -16.36
N ARG A 179 8.91 23.49 -15.91
CA ARG A 179 10.10 23.96 -16.64
C ARG A 179 11.22 22.94 -16.59
N LEU A 180 11.34 22.20 -15.50
CA LEU A 180 12.31 21.13 -15.37
C LEU A 180 11.90 19.92 -16.21
N MET A 181 10.64 19.47 -16.10
CA MET A 181 10.12 18.30 -16.82
C MET A 181 10.07 18.48 -18.34
N GLU A 182 9.78 19.69 -18.83
CA GLU A 182 9.83 20.02 -20.27
C GLU A 182 11.21 19.73 -20.89
N LYS A 183 12.32 19.92 -20.15
CA LYS A 183 13.67 19.61 -20.64
C LYS A 183 13.87 18.13 -20.96
N TYR A 184 13.07 17.27 -20.33
CA TYR A 184 13.10 15.82 -20.51
C TYR A 184 11.93 15.30 -21.35
N GLY A 185 11.07 16.18 -21.87
CA GLY A 185 9.85 15.79 -22.58
C GLY A 185 8.82 15.09 -21.69
N LEU A 186 8.89 15.30 -20.37
CA LEU A 186 7.98 14.73 -19.40
C LEU A 186 6.87 15.71 -19.05
N LYS A 187 5.73 15.18 -18.61
CA LYS A 187 4.66 15.99 -18.03
C LYS A 187 5.03 16.32 -16.58
N ALA A 188 4.28 17.25 -15.98
CA ALA A 188 4.47 17.67 -14.60
C ALA A 188 3.14 17.65 -13.84
N ASN A 189 2.41 16.55 -13.98
CA ASN A 189 1.07 16.34 -13.43
C ASN A 189 0.94 15.04 -12.65
N GLU A 190 2.05 14.33 -12.42
CA GLU A 190 2.10 12.99 -11.82
C GLU A 190 1.49 12.99 -10.43
N LEU A 191 1.82 13.97 -9.56
CA LEU A 191 1.19 14.06 -8.23
C LEU A 191 -0.32 14.37 -8.34
N THR A 192 -0.72 15.19 -9.31
CA THR A 192 -2.13 15.56 -9.50
C THR A 192 -2.97 14.37 -9.95
N GLU A 193 -2.42 13.50 -10.80
CA GLU A 193 -3.07 12.27 -11.21
C GLU A 193 -3.02 11.20 -10.11
N TYR A 194 -1.85 10.99 -9.52
CA TYR A 194 -1.65 10.03 -8.42
C TYR A 194 -2.59 10.31 -7.25
N SER A 195 -2.71 11.57 -6.80
CA SER A 195 -3.59 11.95 -5.69
C SER A 195 -5.07 11.63 -5.93
N LYS A 196 -5.51 11.53 -7.19
CA LYS A 196 -6.88 11.15 -7.57
C LYS A 196 -7.05 9.64 -7.81
N SER A 197 -5.94 8.90 -7.87
CA SER A 197 -5.97 7.44 -8.01
C SER A 197 -6.44 6.75 -6.75
N VAL A 198 -6.83 5.48 -6.85
CA VAL A 198 -7.19 4.66 -5.69
C VAL A 198 -6.06 4.54 -4.67
N HIS A 199 -4.81 4.45 -5.13
CA HIS A 199 -3.65 4.35 -4.25
C HIS A 199 -3.35 5.70 -3.59
N GLY A 200 -3.45 6.81 -4.33
CA GLY A 200 -3.26 8.15 -3.76
C GLY A 200 -4.36 8.54 -2.79
N ILE A 201 -5.63 8.20 -3.04
CA ILE A 201 -6.73 8.41 -2.09
C ILE A 201 -6.47 7.59 -0.82
N ALA A 202 -6.09 6.31 -0.95
CA ALA A 202 -5.78 5.47 0.21
C ALA A 202 -4.59 6.03 1.03
N LEU A 203 -3.50 6.39 0.37
CA LEU A 203 -2.30 6.90 1.03
C LEU A 203 -2.50 8.31 1.60
N LEU A 204 -2.90 9.27 0.77
CA LEU A 204 -2.89 10.69 1.09
C LEU A 204 -4.14 11.13 1.86
N GLU A 205 -5.33 10.63 1.50
CA GLU A 205 -6.58 11.00 2.17
C GLU A 205 -6.85 10.11 3.38
N ASN A 206 -6.84 8.78 3.21
CA ASN A 206 -7.14 7.84 4.28
C ASN A 206 -5.95 7.57 5.24
N LYS A 207 -4.76 8.11 4.92
CA LYS A 207 -3.52 7.92 5.70
C LYS A 207 -3.13 6.45 5.86
N ASP A 208 -3.52 5.62 4.90
CA ASP A 208 -3.16 4.20 4.87
C ASP A 208 -1.74 4.04 4.33
N ILE A 209 -0.76 3.95 5.23
CA ILE A 209 0.66 3.73 4.87
C ILE A 209 0.93 2.35 4.28
N GLY A 210 -0.07 1.45 4.24
CA GLY A 210 0.00 0.20 3.49
C GLY A 210 -0.32 0.36 2.01
N ALA A 211 -0.88 1.50 1.60
CA ALA A 211 -1.10 1.82 0.20
C ALA A 211 0.22 2.22 -0.49
N PRO A 212 0.43 1.83 -1.75
CA PRO A 212 1.68 2.09 -2.45
C PRO A 212 1.86 3.58 -2.78
N ALA A 213 3.03 4.11 -2.46
CA ALA A 213 3.55 5.42 -2.84
C ALA A 213 4.33 5.35 -4.17
N CYS A 214 4.85 6.48 -4.64
CA CYS A 214 5.53 6.56 -5.95
C CYS A 214 6.73 5.60 -6.08
N ASN A 215 7.51 5.47 -5.01
CA ASN A 215 8.68 4.58 -4.90
C ASN A 215 8.32 3.09 -4.91
N ASP A 216 7.09 2.71 -4.54
CA ASP A 216 6.67 1.31 -4.57
C ASP A 216 6.48 0.81 -6.01
N CYS A 217 6.12 1.71 -6.94
CA CYS A 217 6.06 1.43 -8.38
C CYS A 217 7.38 1.70 -9.12
N HIS A 218 8.05 2.82 -8.81
CA HIS A 218 9.25 3.27 -9.54
C HIS A 218 10.57 2.74 -8.95
N GLY A 219 10.51 2.12 -7.76
CA GLY A 219 11.69 1.71 -7.01
C GLY A 219 12.19 2.78 -6.03
N ASN A 220 12.91 2.34 -4.99
CA ASN A 220 13.50 3.23 -3.99
C ASN A 220 14.85 3.79 -4.43
N HIS A 221 15.76 2.89 -4.82
CA HIS A 221 17.10 3.25 -5.29
C HIS A 221 17.36 2.73 -6.71
N GLY A 222 16.62 1.76 -7.23
CA GLY A 222 16.84 1.18 -8.57
C GLY A 222 16.01 1.83 -9.68
N ALA A 223 16.19 1.35 -10.92
CA ALA A 223 15.25 1.62 -12.01
C ALA A 223 13.88 0.97 -11.79
N THR A 224 13.86 -0.18 -11.11
CA THR A 224 12.65 -0.93 -10.73
C THR A 224 12.85 -1.56 -9.34
N PRO A 225 11.76 -1.88 -8.61
CA PRO A 225 11.87 -2.68 -7.39
C PRO A 225 12.54 -4.04 -7.65
N PRO A 226 13.26 -4.63 -6.67
CA PRO A 226 13.93 -5.91 -6.85
C PRO A 226 12.98 -7.03 -7.32
N GLY A 227 13.39 -7.79 -8.34
CA GLY A 227 12.64 -8.94 -8.86
C GLY A 227 11.67 -8.64 -10.02
N ILE A 228 11.72 -7.44 -10.60
CA ILE A 228 10.77 -6.99 -11.63
C ILE A 228 11.53 -6.39 -12.83
N SER A 229 11.21 -6.85 -14.04
CA SER A 229 11.88 -6.46 -15.29
C SER A 229 11.45 -5.10 -15.84
N SER A 230 10.22 -4.64 -15.58
CA SER A 230 9.72 -3.33 -15.97
C SER A 230 8.67 -2.80 -14.98
N ILE A 231 8.44 -1.48 -14.96
CA ILE A 231 7.47 -0.83 -14.08
C ILE A 231 6.06 -1.43 -14.25
N SER A 232 5.70 -1.86 -15.46
CA SER A 232 4.39 -2.43 -15.77
C SER A 232 4.13 -3.80 -15.14
N HIS A 233 5.18 -4.49 -14.68
CA HIS A 233 5.06 -5.74 -13.93
C HIS A 233 4.92 -5.53 -12.41
N VAL A 234 5.02 -4.29 -11.93
CA VAL A 234 5.00 -4.01 -10.49
C VAL A 234 3.62 -4.24 -9.87
N CYS A 235 2.56 -4.01 -10.63
CA CYS A 235 1.18 -4.28 -10.21
C CYS A 235 1.02 -5.72 -9.71
N GLY A 236 1.67 -6.69 -10.38
CA GLY A 236 1.57 -8.11 -10.09
C GLY A 236 2.24 -8.57 -8.80
N THR A 237 3.06 -7.72 -8.16
CA THR A 237 3.65 -8.04 -6.85
C THR A 237 2.62 -8.05 -5.72
N CYS A 238 1.57 -7.22 -5.85
CA CYS A 238 0.44 -7.15 -4.92
C CYS A 238 -0.82 -7.79 -5.53
N HIS A 239 -1.10 -7.54 -6.81
CA HIS A 239 -2.27 -8.08 -7.53
C HIS A 239 -1.98 -9.43 -8.18
N ILE A 240 -1.45 -10.36 -7.39
CA ILE A 240 -0.90 -11.65 -7.85
C ILE A 240 -1.92 -12.46 -8.66
N ASN A 241 -3.18 -12.52 -8.21
CA ASN A 241 -4.22 -13.27 -8.93
C ASN A 241 -4.50 -12.68 -10.31
N ASN A 242 -4.61 -11.34 -10.40
CA ASN A 242 -4.86 -10.65 -11.67
C ASN A 242 -3.71 -10.88 -12.63
N GLU A 243 -2.47 -10.72 -12.16
CA GLU A 243 -1.25 -10.98 -12.92
C GLU A 243 -1.18 -12.42 -13.44
N GLN A 244 -1.47 -13.40 -12.58
CA GLN A 244 -1.45 -14.81 -12.95
C GLN A 244 -2.54 -15.16 -13.98
N TYR A 245 -3.72 -14.57 -13.87
CA TYR A 245 -4.79 -14.75 -14.85
C TYR A 245 -4.45 -14.08 -16.18
N PHE A 246 -3.96 -12.84 -16.14
CA PHE A 246 -3.54 -12.10 -17.33
C PHE A 246 -2.45 -12.86 -18.08
N LYS A 247 -1.35 -13.23 -17.41
CA LYS A 247 -0.22 -13.95 -18.02
C LYS A 247 -0.59 -15.30 -18.65
N LYS A 248 -1.66 -15.95 -18.18
CA LYS A 248 -2.14 -17.23 -18.74
C LYS A 248 -3.19 -17.04 -19.84
N SER A 249 -3.65 -15.82 -20.07
CA SER A 249 -4.66 -15.51 -21.09
C SER A 249 -4.05 -15.44 -22.48
N SER A 250 -4.89 -15.55 -23.50
CA SER A 250 -4.51 -15.28 -24.90
C SER A 250 -4.08 -13.82 -25.12
N MET A 251 -4.59 -12.89 -24.30
CA MET A 251 -4.30 -11.46 -24.41
C MET A 251 -2.84 -11.13 -24.08
N ALA A 252 -2.25 -11.80 -23.09
CA ALA A 252 -0.87 -11.54 -22.69
C ALA A 252 0.14 -11.79 -23.82
N ALA A 253 -0.05 -12.87 -24.60
CA ALA A 253 0.83 -13.17 -25.73
C ALA A 253 0.73 -12.09 -26.83
N ALA A 254 -0.48 -11.61 -27.12
CA ALA A 254 -0.70 -10.54 -28.09
C ALA A 254 -0.06 -9.22 -27.63
N PHE A 255 -0.17 -8.89 -26.34
CA PHE A 255 0.41 -7.69 -25.77
C PHE A 255 1.94 -7.71 -25.79
N GLU A 256 2.55 -8.87 -25.54
CA GLU A 256 4.00 -9.04 -25.65
C GLU A 256 4.48 -8.85 -27.10
N GLU A 257 3.75 -9.34 -28.09
CA GLU A 257 4.06 -9.15 -29.51
C GLU A 257 3.95 -7.67 -29.95
N MET A 258 3.00 -6.93 -29.37
CA MET A 258 2.76 -5.51 -29.68
C MET A 258 3.59 -4.53 -28.83
N ASP A 259 4.47 -5.03 -27.95
CA ASP A 259 5.23 -4.22 -26.97
C ASP A 259 4.30 -3.36 -26.08
N TYR A 260 3.12 -3.90 -25.75
CA TYR A 260 2.14 -3.25 -24.89
C TYR A 260 2.33 -3.61 -23.42
N HIS A 261 2.33 -2.58 -22.58
CA HIS A 261 2.36 -2.71 -21.13
C HIS A 261 0.97 -3.10 -20.59
N GLY A 262 0.73 -4.40 -20.39
CA GLY A 262 -0.54 -5.02 -19.98
C GLY A 262 -1.47 -4.19 -19.10
N CYS A 263 -1.11 -4.02 -17.82
CA CYS A 263 -2.01 -3.47 -16.81
C CYS A 263 -2.41 -2.01 -17.08
N GLU A 264 -1.45 -1.19 -17.52
CA GLU A 264 -1.63 0.25 -17.68
C GLU A 264 -2.47 0.63 -18.90
N GLN A 265 -2.57 -0.25 -19.92
CA GLN A 265 -3.44 0.01 -21.07
C GLN A 265 -4.91 0.11 -20.66
N CYS A 266 -5.33 -0.71 -19.70
CA CYS A 266 -6.71 -0.72 -19.21
C CYS A 266 -6.86 0.14 -17.94
N HIS A 267 -5.93 0.04 -17.00
CA HIS A 267 -6.10 0.66 -15.68
C HIS A 267 -5.41 2.02 -15.52
N GLY A 268 -4.61 2.45 -16.49
CA GLY A 268 -3.72 3.61 -16.36
C GLY A 268 -2.52 3.34 -15.46
N ASN A 269 -1.67 4.35 -15.28
CA ASN A 269 -0.42 4.26 -14.51
C ASN A 269 -0.40 5.18 -13.27
N HIS A 270 -0.62 6.49 -13.43
CA HIS A 270 -0.69 7.46 -12.34
C HIS A 270 -2.12 7.76 -11.92
N LEU A 271 -3.07 7.83 -12.85
CA LEU A 271 -4.51 7.98 -12.58
C LEU A 271 -5.23 6.62 -12.56
N ILE A 272 -4.88 5.76 -11.60
CA ILE A 272 -5.52 4.44 -11.47
C ILE A 272 -6.90 4.61 -10.82
N ASN A 273 -7.96 4.44 -11.61
CA ASN A 273 -9.34 4.57 -11.15
C ASN A 273 -9.82 3.32 -10.39
N ARG A 274 -10.86 3.49 -9.56
CA ARG A 274 -11.48 2.38 -8.85
C ARG A 274 -12.13 1.43 -9.85
N PRO A 275 -11.73 0.14 -9.89
CA PRO A 275 -12.36 -0.83 -10.77
C PRO A 275 -13.86 -0.92 -10.49
N ASN A 276 -14.65 -0.91 -11.55
CA ASN A 276 -16.10 -1.07 -11.49
C ASN A 276 -16.59 -1.87 -12.70
N ASP A 277 -17.82 -2.38 -12.61
CA ASP A 277 -18.35 -3.31 -13.61
C ASP A 277 -18.57 -2.64 -14.99
N ASN A 278 -18.64 -1.31 -15.10
CA ASN A 278 -18.82 -0.61 -16.39
C ASN A 278 -17.57 -0.58 -17.24
N MET A 279 -16.40 -0.82 -16.63
CA MET A 279 -15.14 -0.97 -17.36
C MET A 279 -15.10 -2.22 -18.24
N VAL A 280 -16.08 -3.12 -18.06
CA VAL A 280 -16.31 -4.34 -18.86
C VAL A 280 -17.60 -4.20 -19.65
N GLY A 281 -17.62 -4.75 -20.86
CA GLY A 281 -18.76 -4.70 -21.78
C GLY A 281 -18.53 -3.69 -22.89
N MET A 282 -19.60 -3.10 -23.42
CA MET A 282 -19.54 -2.25 -24.62
C MET A 282 -20.25 -0.90 -24.40
N GLY A 283 -20.20 -0.39 -23.17
CA GLY A 283 -20.71 0.94 -22.83
C GLY A 283 -19.63 2.02 -22.91
N ASP A 284 -20.02 3.28 -22.75
CA ASP A 284 -19.13 4.45 -22.88
C ASP A 284 -17.91 4.43 -21.92
N GLU A 285 -18.00 3.71 -20.80
CA GLU A 285 -16.91 3.56 -19.82
C GLU A 285 -16.06 2.28 -20.04
N SER A 286 -16.35 1.52 -21.11
CA SER A 286 -15.65 0.27 -21.40
C SER A 286 -14.25 0.51 -21.94
N LEU A 287 -13.31 -0.29 -21.45
CA LEU A 287 -11.92 -0.28 -21.90
C LEU A 287 -11.66 -1.25 -23.06
N CYS A 288 -12.60 -2.16 -23.32
CA CYS A 288 -12.44 -3.15 -24.38
C CYS A 288 -12.60 -2.51 -25.76
N MET A 289 -13.44 -1.47 -25.84
CA MET A 289 -13.81 -0.80 -27.09
C MET A 289 -12.69 0.02 -27.71
N ASP A 290 -11.61 0.28 -26.98
CA ASP A 290 -10.41 0.95 -27.51
C ASP A 290 -9.71 0.10 -28.57
N CYS A 291 -9.90 -1.23 -28.52
CA CYS A 291 -9.28 -2.19 -29.45
C CYS A 291 -10.29 -3.10 -30.16
N HIS A 292 -11.48 -3.31 -29.58
CA HIS A 292 -12.49 -4.25 -30.08
C HIS A 292 -13.72 -3.52 -30.64
N SER A 293 -14.27 -4.03 -31.73
CA SER A 293 -15.42 -3.52 -32.47
C SER A 293 -16.45 -4.61 -32.75
N GLU A 294 -17.69 -4.23 -33.03
CA GLU A 294 -18.77 -5.17 -33.27
C GLU A 294 -18.41 -6.22 -34.34
N GLY A 295 -18.60 -7.50 -33.99
CA GLY A 295 -18.30 -8.65 -34.85
C GLY A 295 -16.95 -9.30 -34.62
N ASP A 296 -16.10 -8.78 -33.72
CA ASP A 296 -14.89 -9.47 -33.29
C ASP A 296 -15.10 -10.33 -32.02
N PRO A 297 -14.32 -11.42 -31.83
CA PRO A 297 -14.51 -12.32 -30.69
C PRO A 297 -14.32 -11.67 -29.31
N GLY A 298 -13.47 -10.64 -29.20
CA GLY A 298 -13.25 -9.89 -27.96
C GLY A 298 -14.42 -8.96 -27.63
N TYR A 299 -15.10 -8.42 -28.65
CA TYR A 299 -16.36 -7.69 -28.48
C TYR A 299 -17.44 -8.62 -27.89
N GLU A 300 -17.65 -9.79 -28.49
CA GLU A 300 -18.63 -10.77 -28.00
C GLU A 300 -18.29 -11.24 -26.58
N ALA A 301 -17.03 -11.55 -26.32
CA ALA A 301 -16.56 -11.95 -25.00
C ALA A 301 -16.81 -10.86 -23.94
N GLY A 302 -16.51 -9.60 -24.25
CA GLY A 302 -16.73 -8.46 -23.35
C GLY A 302 -18.20 -8.30 -22.97
N GLU A 303 -19.10 -8.43 -23.96
CA GLU A 303 -20.55 -8.36 -23.75
C GLU A 303 -21.05 -9.51 -22.86
N GLU A 304 -20.64 -10.75 -23.14
CA GLU A 304 -21.00 -11.92 -22.33
C GLU A 304 -20.54 -11.77 -20.87
N MET A 305 -19.28 -11.37 -20.66
CA MET A 305 -18.72 -11.14 -19.33
C MET A 305 -19.53 -10.11 -18.53
N LYS A 306 -19.88 -8.98 -19.16
CA LYS A 306 -20.71 -7.94 -18.54
C LYS A 306 -22.09 -8.48 -18.19
N ASN A 307 -22.73 -9.22 -19.09
CA ASN A 307 -24.06 -9.78 -18.87
C ASN A 307 -24.09 -10.74 -17.67
N TYR A 308 -23.13 -11.64 -17.54
CA TYR A 308 -23.06 -12.56 -16.39
C TYR A 308 -22.89 -11.82 -15.06
N LEU A 309 -22.03 -10.80 -15.02
CA LEU A 309 -21.84 -9.97 -13.83
C LEU A 309 -23.10 -9.19 -13.47
N THR A 310 -23.71 -8.51 -14.45
CA THR A 310 -24.92 -7.70 -14.24
C THR A 310 -26.08 -8.55 -13.73
N LEU A 311 -26.29 -9.75 -14.29
CA LEU A 311 -27.34 -10.64 -13.80
C LEU A 311 -27.09 -11.02 -12.33
N LEU A 312 -25.85 -11.36 -11.93
CA LEU A 312 -25.55 -11.78 -10.56
C LEU A 312 -25.69 -10.61 -9.59
N VAL A 313 -25.21 -9.42 -9.96
CA VAL A 313 -25.36 -8.19 -9.17
C VAL A 313 -26.83 -7.88 -8.93
N ASN A 314 -27.67 -7.94 -9.97
CA ASN A 314 -29.09 -7.66 -9.85
C ASN A 314 -29.80 -8.68 -8.95
N SER A 315 -29.51 -9.97 -9.10
CA SER A 315 -30.07 -11.01 -8.23
C SER A 315 -29.61 -10.86 -6.78
N TYR A 316 -28.32 -10.57 -6.56
CA TYR A 316 -27.77 -10.31 -5.22
C TYR A 316 -28.45 -9.13 -4.55
N ASN A 317 -28.58 -7.98 -5.25
CA ASN A 317 -29.24 -6.79 -4.72
C ASN A 317 -30.71 -7.05 -4.37
N SER A 318 -31.41 -7.84 -5.19
CA SER A 318 -32.79 -8.25 -4.89
C SER A 318 -32.87 -9.12 -3.64
N ALA A 319 -31.89 -10.00 -3.41
CA ALA A 319 -31.85 -10.85 -2.22
C ALA A 319 -31.49 -10.07 -0.96
N GLU A 320 -30.59 -9.09 -1.05
CA GLU A 320 -30.27 -8.17 0.04
C GLU A 320 -31.50 -7.35 0.47
N ALA A 321 -32.32 -6.89 -0.49
CA ALA A 321 -33.59 -6.23 -0.18
C ALA A 321 -34.57 -7.15 0.57
N LYS A 322 -34.64 -8.44 0.22
CA LYS A 322 -35.45 -9.44 0.94
C LYS A 322 -34.93 -9.72 2.34
N LEU A 323 -33.61 -9.88 2.49
CA LEU A 323 -32.97 -10.02 3.80
C LEU A 323 -33.35 -8.84 4.72
N LYS A 324 -33.34 -7.62 4.19
CA LYS A 324 -33.76 -6.44 4.96
C LYS A 324 -35.23 -6.52 5.39
N ASP A 325 -36.12 -7.09 4.58
CA ASP A 325 -37.52 -7.31 4.98
C ASP A 325 -37.66 -8.37 6.09
N VAL A 326 -36.91 -9.47 6.02
CA VAL A 326 -36.82 -10.49 7.08
C VAL A 326 -36.38 -9.85 8.40
N GLN A 327 -35.32 -9.03 8.36
CA GLN A 327 -34.77 -8.32 9.51
C GLN A 327 -35.77 -7.34 10.13
N ASN A 328 -36.45 -6.54 9.30
CA ASN A 328 -37.48 -5.61 9.77
C ASN A 328 -38.67 -6.33 10.42
N LYS A 329 -38.94 -7.57 10.03
CA LYS A 329 -39.98 -8.43 10.62
C LYS A 329 -39.52 -9.17 11.88
N GLY A 330 -38.23 -9.10 12.24
CA GLY A 330 -37.66 -9.80 13.39
C GLY A 330 -37.65 -11.32 13.23
N MET A 331 -37.55 -11.81 11.99
CA MET A 331 -37.46 -13.25 11.67
C MET A 331 -36.01 -13.72 11.63
N ASN A 332 -35.79 -15.04 11.56
CA ASN A 332 -34.43 -15.60 11.56
C ASN A 332 -33.71 -15.28 10.24
N ASP A 333 -32.51 -14.73 10.32
CA ASP A 333 -31.73 -14.29 9.17
C ASP A 333 -30.32 -14.89 9.08
N ALA A 334 -29.92 -15.73 10.04
CA ALA A 334 -28.54 -16.20 10.16
C ALA A 334 -28.03 -16.94 8.91
N ASP A 335 -28.80 -17.92 8.43
CA ASP A 335 -28.45 -18.71 7.25
C ASP A 335 -28.57 -17.89 5.95
N ILE A 336 -29.48 -16.91 5.90
CA ILE A 336 -29.63 -16.00 4.76
C ILE A 336 -28.38 -15.13 4.64
N ILE A 337 -27.89 -14.58 5.76
CA ILE A 337 -26.66 -13.79 5.80
C ILE A 337 -25.48 -14.60 5.30
N LEU A 338 -25.33 -15.85 5.77
CA LEU A 338 -24.23 -16.73 5.34
C LEU A 338 -24.26 -16.97 3.83
N LEU A 339 -25.43 -17.32 3.28
CA LEU A 339 -25.60 -17.55 1.84
C LEU A 339 -25.30 -16.29 1.01
N LEU A 340 -25.72 -15.12 1.46
CA LEU A 340 -25.40 -13.86 0.77
C LEU A 340 -23.92 -13.49 0.89
N GLN A 341 -23.25 -13.79 2.01
CA GLN A 341 -21.80 -13.62 2.11
C GLN A 341 -21.05 -14.51 1.12
N GLU A 342 -21.46 -15.77 0.96
CA GLU A 342 -20.90 -16.68 -0.04
C GLU A 342 -21.17 -16.20 -1.47
N ALA A 343 -22.39 -15.72 -1.75
CA ALA A 343 -22.73 -15.12 -3.05
C ALA A 343 -21.87 -13.89 -3.37
N LYS A 344 -21.64 -13.02 -2.37
CA LYS A 344 -20.78 -11.84 -2.50
C LYS A 344 -19.33 -12.24 -2.77
N GLN A 345 -18.82 -13.29 -2.12
CA GLN A 345 -17.49 -13.81 -2.38
C GLN A 345 -17.37 -14.34 -3.82
N ASN A 346 -18.38 -15.07 -4.31
CA ASN A 346 -18.43 -15.52 -5.71
C ASN A 346 -18.44 -14.35 -6.69
N LEU A 347 -19.16 -13.27 -6.40
CA LEU A 347 -19.15 -12.06 -7.20
C LEU A 347 -17.76 -11.39 -7.24
N ILE A 348 -17.06 -11.30 -6.10
CA ILE A 348 -15.69 -10.78 -6.05
C ILE A 348 -14.76 -11.65 -6.91
N GLN A 349 -14.84 -12.96 -6.76
CA GLN A 349 -14.02 -13.89 -7.55
C GLN A 349 -14.34 -13.80 -9.05
N SER A 350 -15.61 -13.65 -9.41
CA SER A 350 -16.04 -13.45 -10.81
C SER A 350 -15.43 -12.18 -11.41
N ARG A 351 -15.37 -11.08 -10.64
CA ARG A 351 -14.70 -9.84 -11.06
C ARG A 351 -13.19 -10.02 -11.23
N THR A 352 -12.53 -10.80 -10.38
CA THR A 352 -11.11 -11.12 -10.56
C THR A 352 -10.87 -11.94 -11.84
N LEU A 353 -11.77 -12.88 -12.14
CA LEU A 353 -11.68 -13.76 -13.33
C LEU A 353 -11.81 -13.03 -14.67
N ILE A 354 -12.24 -11.76 -14.70
CA ILE A 354 -12.21 -10.93 -15.92
C ILE A 354 -10.82 -10.94 -16.57
N HIS A 355 -9.75 -10.96 -15.77
CA HIS A 355 -8.35 -10.98 -16.26
C HIS A 355 -7.96 -12.29 -16.96
N THR A 356 -8.84 -13.29 -17.01
CA THR A 356 -8.66 -14.49 -17.84
C THR A 356 -9.11 -14.27 -19.30
N PHE A 357 -9.90 -13.22 -19.55
CA PHE A 357 -10.56 -12.92 -20.83
C PHE A 357 -11.35 -14.12 -21.39
N ASP A 358 -11.92 -14.92 -20.49
CA ASP A 358 -12.64 -16.16 -20.79
C ASP A 358 -14.05 -16.09 -20.18
N PRO A 359 -15.08 -15.80 -20.98
CA PRO A 359 -16.46 -15.67 -20.51
C PRO A 359 -16.97 -16.92 -19.79
N LEU A 360 -16.51 -18.11 -20.16
CA LEU A 360 -16.99 -19.37 -19.58
C LEU A 360 -16.55 -19.53 -18.11
N LYS A 361 -15.33 -19.11 -17.77
CA LYS A 361 -14.85 -19.13 -16.38
C LYS A 361 -15.64 -18.17 -15.50
N ILE A 362 -16.00 -17.01 -16.03
CA ILE A 362 -16.80 -16.02 -15.32
C ILE A 362 -18.24 -16.53 -15.17
N LYS A 363 -18.78 -17.17 -16.20
CA LYS A 363 -20.09 -17.82 -16.16
C LYS A 363 -20.13 -18.90 -15.07
N GLU A 364 -19.16 -19.82 -15.03
CA GLU A 364 -19.10 -20.87 -14.02
C GLU A 364 -19.15 -20.29 -12.61
N LYS A 365 -18.35 -19.24 -12.36
CA LYS A 365 -18.27 -18.63 -11.05
C LYS A 365 -19.51 -17.81 -10.68
N THR A 366 -20.11 -17.12 -11.65
CA THR A 366 -21.36 -16.40 -11.43
C THR A 366 -22.53 -17.35 -11.18
N ASP A 367 -22.59 -18.49 -11.88
CA ASP A 367 -23.58 -19.56 -11.66
C ASP A 367 -23.53 -20.11 -10.23
N GLU A 368 -22.33 -20.30 -9.65
CA GLU A 368 -22.17 -20.65 -8.23
C GLU A 368 -22.77 -19.57 -7.33
N GLY A 369 -22.50 -18.30 -7.62
CA GLY A 369 -23.10 -17.15 -6.93
C GLY A 369 -24.63 -17.17 -7.00
N PHE A 370 -25.20 -17.39 -8.18
CA PHE A 370 -26.65 -17.48 -8.36
C PHE A 370 -27.31 -18.57 -7.54
N LYS A 371 -26.68 -19.74 -7.44
CA LYS A 371 -27.21 -20.83 -6.60
C LYS A 371 -27.36 -20.37 -5.15
N LYS A 372 -26.33 -19.70 -4.60
CA LYS A 372 -26.34 -19.15 -3.24
C LYS A 372 -27.39 -18.05 -3.05
N VAL A 373 -27.49 -17.14 -4.01
CA VAL A 373 -28.54 -16.10 -3.99
C VAL A 373 -29.93 -16.72 -3.99
N ASN A 374 -30.19 -17.69 -4.87
CA ASN A 374 -31.49 -18.35 -4.98
C ASN A 374 -31.86 -19.14 -3.73
N GLU A 375 -30.90 -19.82 -3.10
CA GLU A 375 -31.10 -20.47 -1.80
C GLU A 375 -31.46 -19.44 -0.71
N GLY A 376 -30.72 -18.32 -0.64
CA GLY A 376 -30.98 -17.25 0.31
C GLY A 376 -32.36 -16.61 0.12
N VAL A 377 -32.77 -16.38 -1.12
CA VAL A 377 -34.11 -15.85 -1.46
C VAL A 377 -35.21 -16.81 -1.01
N LYS A 378 -35.06 -18.12 -1.27
CA LYS A 378 -36.05 -19.13 -0.84
C LYS A 378 -36.21 -19.14 0.68
N LEU A 379 -35.10 -19.03 1.41
CA LEU A 379 -35.14 -18.99 2.86
C LEU A 379 -35.75 -17.68 3.38
N ALA A 380 -35.43 -16.54 2.76
CA ALA A 380 -36.07 -15.27 3.07
C ALA A 380 -37.59 -15.33 2.86
N ASP A 381 -38.04 -15.90 1.74
CA ASP A 381 -39.46 -16.08 1.46
C ASP A 381 -40.14 -17.02 2.47
N PHE A 382 -39.46 -18.08 2.89
CA PHE A 382 -39.95 -18.97 3.95
C PHE A 382 -40.15 -18.21 5.28
N GLU A 383 -39.15 -17.44 5.72
CA GLU A 383 -39.20 -16.67 6.96
C GLU A 383 -40.26 -15.56 6.91
N ILE A 384 -40.41 -14.88 5.77
CA ILE A 384 -41.48 -13.89 5.56
C ILE A 384 -42.86 -14.56 5.65
N ASN A 385 -43.04 -15.74 5.06
CA ASN A 385 -44.30 -16.47 5.14
C ASN A 385 -44.58 -16.97 6.58
N GLU A 386 -43.56 -17.43 7.30
CA GLU A 386 -43.65 -17.81 8.71
C GLU A 386 -44.11 -16.63 9.58
N TYR A 387 -43.61 -15.42 9.34
CA TYR A 387 -44.08 -14.21 10.02
C TYR A 387 -45.60 -14.02 9.88
N TYR A 388 -46.12 -14.09 8.65
CA TYR A 388 -47.55 -13.91 8.39
C TYR A 388 -48.38 -15.07 8.96
N SER A 389 -47.89 -16.30 8.87
CA SER A 389 -48.52 -17.47 9.46
C SER A 389 -48.70 -17.34 10.97
N ARG A 390 -47.63 -16.95 11.69
CA ARG A 390 -47.67 -16.70 13.14
C ARG A 390 -48.65 -15.59 13.50
N ARG A 391 -48.64 -14.48 12.75
CA ARG A 391 -49.52 -13.34 13.01
C ARG A 391 -51.00 -13.70 12.81
N ASN A 392 -51.32 -14.45 11.76
CA ASN A 392 -52.67 -14.94 11.50
C ASN A 392 -53.11 -15.95 12.56
N GLY A 393 -52.22 -16.85 12.98
CA GLY A 393 -52.46 -17.79 14.07
C GLY A 393 -52.75 -17.08 15.40
N PHE A 394 -51.95 -16.08 15.77
CA PHE A 394 -52.20 -15.25 16.96
C PHE A 394 -53.53 -14.51 16.87
N ALA A 395 -53.85 -13.90 15.72
CA ALA A 395 -55.13 -13.22 15.53
C ALA A 395 -56.32 -14.18 15.73
N LEU A 396 -56.26 -15.38 15.13
CA LEU A 396 -57.28 -16.40 15.32
C LEU A 396 -57.39 -16.85 16.78
N ALA A 397 -56.27 -17.11 17.44
CA ALA A 397 -56.26 -17.47 18.86
C ALA A 397 -56.86 -16.37 19.73
N THR A 398 -56.52 -15.09 19.47
CA THR A 398 -57.11 -13.93 20.17
C THR A 398 -58.62 -13.87 20.00
N VAL A 399 -59.14 -14.12 18.78
CA VAL A 399 -60.60 -14.16 18.54
C VAL A 399 -61.26 -15.28 19.34
N VAL A 400 -60.68 -16.49 19.36
CA VAL A 400 -61.20 -17.62 20.15
C VAL A 400 -61.19 -17.30 21.64
N PHE A 401 -60.09 -16.71 22.15
CA PHE A 401 -60.01 -16.28 23.54
C PHE A 401 -61.04 -15.20 23.89
N LEU A 402 -61.26 -14.21 23.02
CA LEU A 402 -62.28 -13.18 23.22
C LEU A 402 -63.68 -13.78 23.31
N ILE A 403 -64.02 -14.72 22.42
CA ILE A 403 -65.30 -15.43 22.47
C ILE A 403 -65.46 -16.16 23.80
N LEU A 404 -64.41 -16.86 24.25
CA LEU A 404 -64.43 -17.60 25.52
C LEU A 404 -64.60 -16.65 26.73
N VAL A 405 -63.90 -15.52 26.74
CA VAL A 405 -64.01 -14.48 27.78
C VAL A 405 -65.42 -13.88 27.80
N ILE A 406 -66.01 -13.57 26.64
CA ILE A 406 -67.38 -13.05 26.54
C ILE A 406 -68.38 -14.10 27.05
N ALA A 407 -68.24 -15.37 26.67
CA ALA A 407 -69.10 -16.45 27.13
C ALA A 407 -69.01 -16.64 28.65
N LEU A 408 -67.80 -16.60 29.23
CA LEU A 408 -67.57 -16.63 30.68
C LEU A 408 -68.22 -15.44 31.38
N TYR A 409 -68.05 -14.23 30.84
CA TYR A 409 -68.66 -13.02 31.38
C TYR A 409 -70.19 -13.10 31.40
N LEU A 410 -70.81 -13.53 30.30
CA LEU A 410 -72.26 -13.71 30.20
C LEU A 410 -72.77 -14.75 31.21
N LYS A 411 -72.04 -15.86 31.37
CA LYS A 411 -72.39 -16.91 32.34
C LYS A 411 -72.27 -16.41 33.79
N LEU A 412 -71.21 -15.68 34.13
CA LEU A 412 -71.06 -15.07 35.45
C LEU A 412 -72.21 -14.08 35.76
N LYS A 413 -72.62 -13.28 34.77
CA LYS A 413 -73.75 -12.35 34.91
C LYS A 413 -75.07 -13.07 35.15
N ASP A 414 -75.31 -14.17 34.45
CA ASP A 414 -76.50 -15.00 34.64
C ASP A 414 -76.53 -15.67 36.03
N MET A 415 -75.40 -16.19 36.49
CA MET A 415 -75.26 -16.72 37.86
C MET A 415 -75.48 -15.64 38.92
N ALA A 416 -74.99 -14.41 38.71
CA ALA A 416 -75.23 -13.31 39.64
C ALA A 416 -76.72 -12.91 39.68
N LYS A 417 -77.40 -12.91 38.53
CA LYS A 417 -78.84 -12.62 38.44
C LYS A 417 -79.68 -13.70 39.12
N SER A 418 -79.37 -14.98 38.90
CA SER A 418 -80.06 -16.09 39.56
C SER A 418 -79.83 -16.14 41.08
N ARG A 419 -78.67 -15.70 41.56
CA ARG A 419 -78.39 -15.56 43.00
C ARG A 419 -79.20 -14.42 43.63
N LYS A 420 -79.29 -13.27 42.95
CA LYS A 420 -80.09 -12.12 43.39
C LYS A 420 -81.60 -12.42 43.45
N ASN A 421 -82.10 -13.26 42.54
CA ASN A 421 -83.50 -13.73 42.54
C ASN A 421 -83.80 -14.83 43.58
N LYS A 422 -82.78 -15.41 44.24
CA LYS A 422 -82.97 -16.36 45.35
C LYS A 422 -82.93 -15.70 46.73
N GLU A 423 -82.43 -14.47 46.81
CA GLU A 423 -82.29 -13.68 48.05
C GLU A 423 -83.39 -12.60 48.19
N ALA A 424 -84.19 -12.38 47.15
CA ALA A 424 -85.42 -11.59 47.15
C ALA A 424 -86.64 -12.53 47.16
#